data_AF-A0A8H7NN85-F1
#
_entry.id   AF-A0A8H7NN85-F1
#
_cell.length_a   1.000
_cell.length_b   1.000
_cell.length_c   1.000
_cell.angle_alpha   90.00
_cell.angle_beta   90.00
_cell.angle_gamma   90.00
#
_symmetry.space_group_name_H-M   'P 1'
#
loop_
_entity.id
_entity.type
_entity.pdbx_description
1 polymer ?
#
loop_
_entity_poly.entity_id
_entity_poly.type
_entity_poly.pdbx_seq_one_letter_code
_entity_poly.pdbx_strand_id
1 'polypeptide(L)'
;MHLLSALSDLELSLVIAAARLDIVAHTDTVNFAMAYDEYSSLVGRQRVQSAASGMLAVGGGVGVWSRGIAGIAWERLITLGLLVPSAVGGGKAMSHGGLEGRMWKLDVALEEIPWAVKLSTVQTKWCKEL
;
A
#
# COMPACT_ATOMS: atom_id res chain seq x y z
N MET A 1 13.72 13.03 5.09
CA MET A 1 12.87 11.85 4.84
C MET A 1 13.40 10.64 5.61
N HIS A 2 13.21 10.58 6.94
CA HIS A 2 13.68 9.45 7.79
C HIS A 2 12.54 8.54 8.27
N LEU A 3 11.28 8.86 7.91
CA LEU A 3 10.11 8.13 8.40
C LEU A 3 9.86 6.83 7.62
N LEU A 4 10.13 6.82 6.30
CA LEU A 4 9.95 5.63 5.47
C LEU A 4 10.85 4.46 5.90
N SER A 5 12.06 4.74 6.39
CA SER A 5 12.96 3.71 6.93
C SER A 5 12.49 3.09 8.25
N ALA A 6 11.52 3.69 8.94
CA ALA A 6 10.94 3.16 10.18
C ALA A 6 9.68 2.31 9.96
N LEU A 7 9.25 2.18 8.70
CA LEU A 7 8.08 1.38 8.33
C LEU A 7 8.44 -0.11 8.26
N SER A 8 7.48 -0.93 8.66
CA SER A 8 7.49 -2.38 8.47
C SER A 8 7.26 -2.75 7.01
N ASP A 9 7.56 -4.01 6.66
CA ASP A 9 7.33 -4.52 5.29
C ASP A 9 5.86 -4.41 4.85
N LEU A 10 4.91 -4.58 5.76
CA LEU A 10 3.48 -4.43 5.46
C LEU A 10 3.12 -2.96 5.19
N GLU A 11 3.58 -2.04 6.04
CA GLU A 11 3.35 -0.60 5.87
C GLU A 11 3.92 -0.11 4.53
N LEU A 12 5.15 -0.52 4.20
CA LEU A 12 5.75 -0.23 2.89
C LEU A 12 4.96 -0.84 1.74
N SER A 13 4.47 -2.07 1.89
CA SER A 13 3.66 -2.73 0.86
C SER A 13 2.33 -2.00 0.61
N LEU A 14 1.69 -1.50 1.66
CA LEU A 14 0.45 -0.71 1.56
C LEU A 14 0.70 0.68 0.95
N VAL A 15 1.80 1.35 1.31
CA VAL A 15 2.21 2.63 0.69
C VAL A 15 2.48 2.44 -0.80
N ILE A 16 3.20 1.39 -1.19
CA ILE A 16 3.47 1.08 -2.61
C ILE A 16 2.15 0.80 -3.35
N ALA A 17 1.24 0.00 -2.77
CA ALA A 17 -0.06 -0.28 -3.38
C ALA A 17 -0.89 0.99 -3.58
N ALA A 18 -0.94 1.86 -2.56
CA ALA A 18 -1.62 3.16 -2.62
C ALA A 18 -1.00 4.08 -3.67
N ALA A 19 0.32 4.20 -3.72
CA ALA A 19 1.04 5.03 -4.69
C ALA A 19 0.85 4.54 -6.14
N ARG A 20 0.74 3.22 -6.35
CA ARG A 20 0.46 2.65 -7.67
C ARG A 20 -0.93 3.00 -8.19
N LEU A 21 -1.93 3.12 -7.30
CA LEU A 21 -3.29 3.49 -7.68
C LEU A 21 -3.39 4.91 -8.23
N ASP A 22 -2.53 5.84 -7.77
CA ASP A 22 -2.43 7.18 -8.35
C ASP A 22 -2.16 7.12 -9.86
N ILE A 23 -1.25 6.24 -10.26
CA ILE A 23 -0.85 6.07 -11.66
C ILE A 23 -1.87 5.22 -12.44
N VAL A 24 -2.25 4.06 -11.89
CA VAL A 24 -3.09 3.06 -12.61
C VAL A 24 -4.54 3.50 -12.72
N ALA A 25 -5.08 4.12 -11.67
CA ALA A 25 -6.48 4.55 -11.61
C ALA A 25 -6.67 6.05 -11.87
N HIS A 26 -5.58 6.77 -12.19
CA HIS A 26 -5.59 8.22 -12.47
C HIS A 26 -6.35 9.02 -11.40
N THR A 27 -6.10 8.68 -10.12
CA THR A 27 -6.79 9.25 -8.97
C THR A 27 -5.82 9.67 -7.89
N ASP A 28 -5.79 10.97 -7.58
CA ASP A 28 -4.97 11.54 -6.51
C ASP A 28 -5.43 11.15 -5.09
N THR A 29 -6.48 10.32 -4.97
CA THR A 29 -7.07 9.92 -3.69
C THR A 29 -7.34 8.42 -3.62
N VAL A 30 -7.14 7.86 -2.44
CA VAL A 30 -7.24 6.43 -2.16
C VAL A 30 -7.84 6.19 -0.77
N ASN A 31 -8.64 5.14 -0.63
CA ASN A 31 -9.09 4.66 0.69
C ASN A 31 -8.42 3.33 1.04
N PHE A 32 -8.60 2.88 2.28
CA PHE A 32 -8.00 1.63 2.75
C PHE A 32 -8.46 0.42 1.92
N ALA A 33 -9.74 0.37 1.54
CA ALA A 33 -10.28 -0.74 0.75
C ALA A 33 -9.53 -0.88 -0.59
N MET A 34 -9.40 0.21 -1.33
CA MET A 34 -8.69 0.26 -2.62
C MET A 34 -7.22 -0.16 -2.45
N ALA A 35 -6.53 0.40 -1.47
CA ALA A 35 -5.11 0.09 -1.24
C ALA A 35 -4.92 -1.39 -0.84
N TYR A 36 -5.80 -1.94 0.00
CA TYR A 36 -5.75 -3.34 0.41
C TYR A 36 -6.05 -4.30 -0.75
N ASP A 37 -7.01 -3.96 -1.61
CA ASP A 37 -7.36 -4.77 -2.77
C ASP A 37 -6.19 -4.80 -3.78
N GLU A 38 -5.53 -3.65 -4.03
CA GLU A 38 -4.34 -3.61 -4.88
C GLU A 38 -3.16 -4.37 -4.25
N TYR A 39 -2.92 -4.21 -2.96
CA TYR A 39 -1.93 -5.00 -2.22
C TYR A 39 -2.19 -6.51 -2.36
N SER A 40 -3.43 -6.94 -2.15
CA SER A 40 -3.82 -8.35 -2.27
C SER A 40 -3.62 -8.87 -3.69
N SER A 41 -3.92 -8.03 -4.69
CA SER A 41 -3.71 -8.33 -6.11
C SER A 41 -2.21 -8.51 -6.44
N LEU A 42 -1.35 -7.61 -5.93
CA LEU A 42 0.11 -7.70 -6.07
C LEU A 42 0.68 -9.00 -5.47
N VAL A 43 0.27 -9.35 -4.24
CA VAL A 43 0.69 -10.60 -3.60
C VAL A 43 0.17 -11.82 -4.36
N GLY A 44 -1.06 -11.77 -4.85
CA GLY A 44 -1.65 -12.81 -5.70
C GLY A 44 -0.84 -13.05 -6.98
N ARG A 45 -0.49 -11.99 -7.71
CA ARG A 45 0.35 -12.07 -8.92
C ARG A 45 1.73 -12.65 -8.60
N GLN A 46 2.37 -12.20 -7.53
CA GLN A 46 3.67 -12.71 -7.09
C GLN A 46 3.63 -14.22 -6.80
N ARG A 47 2.55 -14.71 -6.18
CA ARG A 47 2.36 -16.15 -5.92
C ARG A 47 2.25 -16.95 -7.21
N VAL A 48 1.43 -16.49 -8.17
CA VAL A 48 1.26 -17.15 -9.47
C VAL A 48 2.59 -17.20 -10.23
N GLN A 49 3.34 -16.09 -10.29
CA GLN A 49 4.65 -16.04 -10.94
C GLN A 49 5.67 -16.98 -10.30
N SER A 50 5.67 -17.08 -8.96
CA SER A 50 6.56 -17.97 -8.22
C SER A 50 6.23 -19.44 -8.47
N ALA A 51 4.93 -19.78 -8.49
CA ALA A 51 4.44 -21.13 -8.80
C ALA A 51 4.75 -21.54 -10.25
N ALA A 52 4.57 -20.63 -11.22
CA ALA A 52 4.85 -20.89 -12.64
C ALA A 52 6.34 -21.14 -12.93
N SER A 53 7.24 -20.59 -12.10
CA SER A 53 8.70 -20.75 -12.27
C SER A 53 9.26 -22.02 -11.64
N GLY A 54 8.40 -22.93 -11.12
CA GLY A 54 8.83 -24.17 -10.46
C GLY A 54 9.59 -23.97 -9.14
N MET A 55 9.71 -22.73 -8.68
CA MET A 55 10.26 -22.40 -7.37
C MET A 55 9.19 -22.70 -6.31
N LEU A 56 9.17 -23.94 -5.80
CA LEU A 56 8.44 -24.27 -4.59
C LEU A 56 9.07 -23.47 -3.43
N ALA A 57 8.47 -22.32 -3.16
CA ALA A 57 8.56 -21.51 -1.95
C ALA A 57 9.83 -21.75 -1.10
N VAL A 58 10.96 -21.20 -1.54
CA VAL A 58 12.06 -20.90 -0.61
C VAL A 58 11.54 -19.81 0.32
N GLY A 59 10.89 -20.22 1.42
CA GLY A 59 10.93 -19.64 2.78
C GLY A 59 10.81 -18.11 2.99
N GLY A 60 10.47 -17.31 1.99
CA GLY A 60 10.24 -15.86 2.08
C GLY A 60 8.81 -15.52 1.70
N GLY A 61 7.87 -16.37 2.13
CA GLY A 61 6.47 -16.32 1.74
C GLY A 61 5.87 -14.94 2.04
N VAL A 62 5.55 -14.20 0.97
CA VAL A 62 4.67 -13.04 1.09
C VAL A 62 3.27 -13.58 1.37
N GLY A 63 3.00 -13.86 2.64
CA GLY A 63 1.66 -14.03 3.16
C GLY A 63 0.86 -12.77 2.85
N VAL A 64 -0.38 -12.93 2.40
CA VAL A 64 -1.31 -11.80 2.40
C VAL A 64 -1.63 -11.55 3.87
N TRP A 65 -1.22 -10.40 4.39
CA TRP A 65 -1.63 -9.99 5.72
C TRP A 65 -3.14 -9.79 5.74
N SER A 66 -3.80 -10.22 6.82
CA SER A 66 -5.25 -10.10 6.92
C SER A 66 -5.68 -8.63 6.92
N ARG A 67 -6.92 -8.37 6.48
CA ARG A 67 -7.48 -7.01 6.41
C ARG A 67 -7.42 -6.27 7.75
N GLY A 68 -7.63 -6.98 8.87
CA GLY A 68 -7.53 -6.37 10.21
C GLY A 68 -6.12 -5.89 10.55
N ILE A 69 -5.09 -6.68 10.23
CA ILE A 69 -3.69 -6.30 10.47
C ILE A 69 -3.28 -5.16 9.53
N ALA A 70 -3.70 -5.24 8.26
CA ALA A 70 -3.48 -4.16 7.30
C ALA A 70 -4.17 -2.85 7.71
N GLY A 71 -5.34 -2.93 8.35
CA GLY A 71 -6.05 -1.76 8.89
C GLY A 71 -5.22 -1.07 9.98
N ILE A 72 -4.64 -1.82 10.92
CA ILE A 72 -3.77 -1.26 11.96
C ILE A 72 -2.52 -0.61 11.34
N ALA A 73 -1.92 -1.25 10.34
CA ALA A 73 -0.80 -0.67 9.61
C ALA A 73 -1.20 0.64 8.91
N TRP A 74 -2.39 0.68 8.30
CA TRP A 74 -2.95 1.87 7.66
C TRP A 74 -3.19 3.02 8.66
N GLU A 75 -3.73 2.73 9.84
CA GLU A 75 -3.87 3.71 10.93
C GLU A 75 -2.53 4.29 11.39
N ARG A 76 -1.49 3.45 11.43
CA ARG A 76 -0.14 3.90 11.74
C ARG A 76 0.41 4.83 10.65
N LEU A 77 0.17 4.54 9.37
CA LEU A 77 0.54 5.45 8.27
C LEU A 77 -0.14 6.81 8.39
N ILE A 78 -1.43 6.84 8.77
CA ILE A 78 -2.17 8.08 9.07
C ILE A 78 -1.50 8.83 10.22
N THR A 79 -1.18 8.14 11.31
CA THR A 79 -0.54 8.74 12.50
C THR A 79 0.84 9.32 12.19
N LEU A 80 1.58 8.71 11.25
CA LEU A 80 2.87 9.20 10.78
C LEU A 80 2.76 10.37 9.79
N GLY A 81 1.54 10.77 9.41
CA GLY A 81 1.29 11.88 8.49
C GLY A 81 1.49 11.55 7.02
N LEU A 82 1.70 10.28 6.66
CA LEU A 82 1.91 9.86 5.26
C LEU A 82 0.60 9.83 4.45
N LEU A 83 -0.54 9.87 5.15
CA LEU A 83 -1.87 9.90 4.56
C LEU A 83 -2.60 11.16 5.04
N VAL A 84 -2.85 12.08 4.11
CA VAL A 84 -3.53 13.35 4.39
C VAL A 84 -5.01 13.21 4.03
N PRO A 85 -5.95 13.51 4.95
CA PRO A 85 -7.38 13.43 4.63
C PRO A 85 -7.73 14.26 3.40
N SER A 86 -8.40 13.67 2.41
CA SER A 86 -8.87 14.41 1.24
C SER A 86 -10.24 15.04 1.52
N ALA A 87 -10.43 16.29 1.09
CA ALA A 87 -11.75 16.93 1.09
C ALA A 87 -12.68 16.36 0.00
N VAL A 88 -12.14 15.56 -0.92
CA VAL A 88 -12.89 14.85 -1.96
C VAL A 88 -13.73 13.76 -1.26
N GLY A 89 -15.05 13.91 -1.29
CA GLY A 89 -16.02 13.14 -0.49
C GLY A 89 -16.73 13.95 0.61
N GLY A 90 -16.49 15.27 0.66
CA GLY A 90 -16.99 16.18 1.69
C GLY A 90 -18.48 16.52 1.62
N GLY A 91 -19.30 15.70 2.25
CA GLY A 91 -20.48 16.16 2.99
C GLY A 91 -20.27 15.92 4.49
N LYS A 92 -20.78 16.80 5.36
CA LYS A 92 -20.69 16.73 6.84
C LYS A 92 -21.18 15.41 7.49
N ALA A 93 -21.60 14.42 6.69
CA ALA A 93 -22.14 13.14 7.11
C ALA A 93 -21.11 11.98 7.16
N MET A 94 -19.92 12.10 6.56
CA MET A 94 -18.93 10.99 6.54
C MET A 94 -17.90 11.05 7.67
N SER A 95 -18.11 11.90 8.69
CA SER A 95 -17.32 11.85 9.93
C SER A 95 -17.51 10.51 10.70
N HIS A 96 -18.44 9.66 10.27
CA HIS A 96 -18.75 8.36 10.86
C HIS A 96 -18.41 7.18 9.93
N GLY A 97 -17.82 7.44 8.76
CA GLY A 97 -17.30 6.38 7.89
C GLY A 97 -15.96 5.89 8.41
N GLY A 98 -15.85 4.61 8.74
CA GLY A 98 -14.57 3.99 9.15
C GLY A 98 -13.49 4.09 8.06
N LEU A 99 -12.31 3.55 8.35
CA LEU A 99 -11.12 3.60 7.47
C LEU A 99 -11.41 3.22 6.00
N GLU A 100 -12.36 2.32 5.81
CA GLU A 100 -12.79 1.79 4.52
C GLU A 100 -13.35 2.85 3.55
N GLY A 101 -14.08 3.84 4.08
CA GLY A 101 -14.80 4.82 3.24
C GLY A 101 -14.14 6.20 3.19
N ARG A 102 -13.20 6.49 4.09
CA ARG A 102 -12.51 7.79 4.11
C ARG A 102 -11.41 7.81 3.05
N MET A 103 -11.42 8.87 2.24
CA MET A 103 -10.43 9.11 1.19
C MET A 103 -9.21 9.87 1.73
N TRP A 104 -8.03 9.47 1.27
CA TRP A 104 -6.74 10.00 1.68
C TRP A 104 -5.91 10.36 0.44
N LYS A 105 -5.10 11.40 0.56
CA LYS A 105 -4.00 11.69 -0.36
C LYS A 105 -2.72 11.11 0.21
N LEU A 106 -1.91 10.50 -0.63
CA LEU A 106 -0.61 9.97 -0.21
C LEU A 106 0.43 11.09 -0.27
N ASP A 107 1.19 11.27 0.81
CA ASP A 107 2.27 12.28 0.90
C ASP A 107 3.63 11.70 0.48
N VAL A 108 3.62 10.75 -0.45
CA VAL A 108 4.81 10.08 -1.00
C VAL A 108 4.49 9.59 -2.41
N ALA A 109 5.32 9.95 -3.40
CA ALA A 109 5.16 9.44 -4.76
C ALA A 109 5.83 8.06 -4.93
N LEU A 110 5.31 7.23 -5.86
CA LEU A 110 5.83 5.88 -6.10
C LEU A 110 7.33 5.86 -6.43
N GLU A 111 7.78 6.87 -7.20
CA GLU A 111 9.16 7.03 -7.63
C GLU A 111 10.14 7.39 -6.49
N GLU A 112 9.65 7.99 -5.40
CA GLU A 112 10.48 8.41 -4.27
C GLU A 112 10.78 7.24 -3.31
N ILE A 113 9.88 6.26 -3.23
CA ILE A 113 9.95 5.15 -2.26
C ILE A 113 11.27 4.37 -2.38
N PRO A 114 11.72 3.91 -3.57
CA PRO A 114 12.95 3.13 -3.69
C PRO A 114 14.22 3.90 -3.32
N TRP A 115 14.20 5.23 -3.41
CA TRP A 115 15.33 6.09 -3.02
C TRP A 115 15.37 6.35 -1.50
N ALA A 116 14.20 6.35 -0.85
CA ALA A 116 14.06 6.72 0.55
C ALA A 116 14.24 5.55 1.53
N VAL A 117 14.03 4.30 1.09
CA VAL A 117 14.10 3.12 1.97
C VAL A 117 14.61 1.88 1.23
N LYS A 118 15.33 1.02 1.96
CA LYS A 118 15.75 -0.29 1.44
C LYS A 118 14.53 -1.20 1.30
N LEU A 119 14.17 -1.49 0.06
CA LEU A 119 13.07 -2.39 -0.27
C LEU A 119 13.53 -3.84 -0.41
N SER A 120 12.61 -4.78 -0.17
CA SER A 120 12.79 -6.17 -0.60
C SER A 120 12.81 -6.27 -2.13
N THR A 121 13.33 -7.37 -2.66
CA THR A 121 13.33 -7.65 -4.10
C THR A 121 11.92 -7.59 -4.69
N VAL A 122 10.91 -8.05 -3.94
CA VAL A 122 9.51 -8.07 -4.38
C VAL A 122 8.92 -6.65 -4.41
N GLN A 123 9.10 -5.87 -3.35
CA GLN A 123 8.62 -4.47 -3.31
C GLN A 123 9.30 -3.61 -4.39
N THR A 124 10.60 -3.84 -4.63
CA THR A 124 11.34 -3.14 -5.70
C THR A 124 10.73 -3.41 -7.07
N LYS A 125 10.26 -4.64 -7.32
CA LYS A 125 9.56 -4.98 -8.57
C LYS A 125 8.22 -4.27 -8.66
N TRP A 126 7.43 -4.26 -7.58
CA TRP A 126 6.14 -3.59 -7.56
C TRP A 126 6.23 -2.09 -7.85
N CYS A 127 7.31 -1.42 -7.44
CA CYS A 127 7.55 -0.02 -7.80
C CYS A 127 7.84 0.20 -9.30
N LYS A 128 8.22 -0.83 -10.05
CA LYS A 128 8.58 -0.75 -11.48
C LYS A 128 7.51 -1.33 -12.40
N GLU A 129 6.74 -2.29 -11.92
CA GLU A 129 5.66 -2.96 -12.65
C GLU A 129 4.35 -2.20 -12.46
N LEU A 130 3.94 -1.44 -13.49
CA LEU A 130 2.65 -0.74 -13.54
C LEU A 130 1.67 -1.50 -14.43
#